data_AF-A0A4Y8DE45-F1
#
_entry.id   AF-A0A4Y8DE45-F1
#
_cell.length_a   1.000
_cell.length_b   1.000
_cell.length_c   1.000
_cell.angle_alpha   90.00
_cell.angle_beta   90.00
_cell.angle_gamma   90.00
#
_symmetry.space_group_name_H-M   'P 1'
#
loop_
_entity.id
_entity.type
_entity.pdbx_description
1 polymer ?
#
loop_
_entity_poly.entity_id
_entity_poly.type
_entity_poly.pdbx_seq_one_letter_code
_entity_poly.pdbx_strand_id
1 'polypeptide(L)'
;MSKPTLVFVPGAWHRAEIWEKVTSLLEQQQQYQCIPVELPSTGGDTTMGINDDITAVRNLILSETKQGRDVILVVHSYGGAVGQSAVKGLTRRYPDDLSSTDENPTGHVIGLVMTACGFAQTGLSFLDAIGGSPPPLWRFDDSGFAVLELPARESFYHDLTDEEGEYWVSRLR
;
A
#
# COMPACT_ATOMS: atom_id res chain seq x y z
N MET A 1 5.61 -25.46 -6.13
CA MET A 1 4.69 -24.45 -5.55
C MET A 1 4.36 -23.45 -6.65
N SER A 2 3.12 -22.99 -6.75
CA SER A 2 2.76 -21.87 -7.63
C SER A 2 3.45 -20.58 -7.18
N LYS A 3 3.67 -19.65 -8.10
CA LYS A 3 4.14 -18.30 -7.74
C LYS A 3 3.04 -17.61 -6.91
N PRO A 4 3.41 -16.84 -5.87
CA PRO A 4 2.44 -16.06 -5.12
C PRO A 4 1.88 -14.92 -5.98
N THR A 5 0.69 -14.44 -5.61
CA THR A 5 0.16 -13.17 -6.11
C THR A 5 0.88 -12.02 -5.42
N LEU A 6 1.29 -11.01 -6.19
CA LEU A 6 1.91 -9.79 -5.69
C LEU A 6 0.88 -8.68 -5.60
N VAL A 7 0.59 -8.20 -4.40
CA VAL A 7 -0.36 -7.10 -4.15
C VAL A 7 0.41 -5.81 -3.88
N PHE A 8 0.23 -4.78 -4.71
CA PHE A 8 1.00 -3.54 -4.65
C PHE A 8 0.20 -2.41 -4.03
N VAL A 9 0.65 -1.89 -2.90
CA VAL A 9 -0.03 -0.84 -2.14
C VAL A 9 0.76 0.48 -2.29
N PRO A 10 0.18 1.50 -2.94
CA PRO A 10 0.86 2.77 -3.19
C PRO A 10 1.04 3.61 -1.92
N GLY A 11 1.88 4.65 -2.04
CA GLY A 11 2.03 5.68 -1.00
C GLY A 11 0.90 6.72 -1.06
N ALA A 12 0.94 7.69 -0.14
CA ALA A 12 -0.01 8.80 -0.12
C ALA A 12 0.04 9.58 -1.44
N TRP A 13 -1.08 10.16 -1.84
CA TRP A 13 -1.28 10.93 -3.08
C TRP A 13 -1.11 10.15 -4.40
N HIS A 14 -0.70 8.88 -4.35
CA HIS A 14 -0.47 8.07 -5.54
C HIS A 14 -1.63 7.13 -5.84
N ARG A 15 -1.95 6.99 -7.12
CA ARG A 15 -2.92 6.00 -7.64
C ARG A 15 -2.25 4.67 -7.97
N ALA A 16 -3.04 3.62 -8.18
CA ALA A 16 -2.55 2.27 -8.48
C ALA A 16 -1.61 2.22 -9.70
N GLU A 17 -1.82 3.09 -10.69
CA GLU A 17 -1.04 3.20 -11.93
C GLU A 17 0.45 3.49 -11.72
N ILE A 18 0.87 4.01 -10.56
CA ILE A 18 2.31 4.21 -10.27
C ILE A 18 3.12 2.91 -10.38
N TRP A 19 2.45 1.76 -10.21
CA TRP A 19 3.08 0.45 -10.28
C TRP A 19 3.19 -0.12 -11.69
N GLU A 20 2.57 0.49 -12.70
CA GLU A 20 2.40 -0.09 -14.06
C GLU A 20 3.73 -0.56 -14.67
N LYS A 21 4.78 0.25 -14.56
CA LYS A 21 6.11 -0.10 -15.10
C LYS A 21 6.67 -1.36 -14.43
N VAL A 22 6.53 -1.48 -13.12
CA VAL A 22 7.05 -2.60 -12.33
C VAL A 22 6.21 -3.85 -12.55
N THR A 23 4.87 -3.74 -12.51
CA THR A 23 3.96 -4.86 -12.71
C THR A 23 4.10 -5.43 -14.13
N SER A 24 4.22 -4.57 -15.14
CA SER A 24 4.44 -5.00 -16.53
C SER A 24 5.70 -5.84 -16.69
N LEU A 25 6.81 -5.44 -16.06
CA LEU A 25 8.06 -6.21 -16.10
C LEU A 25 7.91 -7.56 -15.39
N LEU A 26 7.27 -7.59 -14.22
CA LEU A 26 7.09 -8.82 -13.44
C LEU A 26 6.12 -9.79 -14.11
N GLU A 27 5.08 -9.30 -14.77
CA GLU A 27 4.13 -10.11 -15.53
C GLU A 27 4.77 -10.68 -16.79
N GLN A 28 5.41 -9.83 -17.60
CA GLN A 28 5.95 -10.23 -18.90
C GLN A 28 7.21 -11.11 -18.79
N GLN A 29 8.13 -10.75 -17.89
CA GLN A 29 9.43 -11.41 -17.80
C GLN A 29 9.45 -12.52 -16.77
N GLN A 30 8.67 -12.36 -15.70
CA GLN A 30 8.70 -13.24 -14.55
C GLN A 30 7.37 -13.95 -14.31
N GLN A 31 6.32 -13.72 -15.10
CA GLN A 31 5.04 -14.45 -15.03
C GLN A 31 4.42 -14.43 -13.62
N TYR A 32 4.60 -13.35 -12.86
CA TYR A 32 3.87 -13.13 -11.62
C TYR A 32 2.48 -12.58 -11.91
N GLN A 33 1.50 -12.93 -11.09
CA GLN A 33 0.23 -12.22 -11.04
C GLN A 33 0.42 -10.97 -10.18
N CYS A 34 0.16 -9.78 -10.73
CA CYS A 34 0.29 -8.52 -10.02
C CYS A 34 -1.09 -7.86 -9.83
N ILE A 35 -1.35 -7.33 -8.64
CA ILE A 35 -2.59 -6.61 -8.31
C ILE A 35 -2.21 -5.27 -7.68
N PRO A 36 -2.14 -4.18 -8.46
CA PRO A 36 -2.00 -2.84 -7.90
C PRO A 36 -3.34 -2.40 -7.27
N VAL A 37 -3.26 -1.89 -6.04
CA VAL A 37 -4.45 -1.51 -5.26
C VAL A 37 -4.74 -0.03 -5.42
N GLU A 38 -6.00 0.29 -5.68
CA GLU A 38 -6.51 1.65 -5.58
C GLU A 38 -6.96 1.90 -4.13
N LEU A 39 -6.35 2.89 -3.46
CA LEU A 39 -6.72 3.26 -2.10
C LEU A 39 -7.85 4.31 -2.14
N PRO A 40 -9.01 4.05 -1.50
CA PRO A 40 -10.09 5.02 -1.40
C PRO A 40 -9.65 6.42 -0.96
N SER A 41 -8.77 6.53 0.04
CA SER A 41 -8.34 7.83 0.57
C SER A 41 -7.49 8.64 -0.42
N THR A 42 -6.78 7.98 -1.34
CA THR A 42 -5.98 8.64 -2.39
C THR A 42 -6.80 8.96 -3.64
N GLY A 43 -8.11 8.72 -3.62
CA GLY A 43 -9.03 9.04 -4.72
C GLY A 43 -9.48 10.51 -4.76
N GLY A 44 -9.13 11.31 -3.75
CA GLY A 44 -9.57 12.70 -3.58
C GLY A 44 -10.89 12.87 -2.80
N ASP A 45 -11.45 11.77 -2.26
CA ASP A 45 -12.58 11.82 -1.34
C ASP A 45 -12.06 12.04 0.09
N THR A 46 -12.22 13.26 0.59
CA THR A 46 -11.76 13.66 1.94
C THR A 46 -12.54 13.00 3.07
N THR A 47 -13.59 12.22 2.77
CA THR A 47 -14.34 11.46 3.77
C THR A 47 -13.79 10.05 4.00
N MET A 48 -12.90 9.59 3.12
CA MET A 48 -12.24 8.28 3.21
C MET A 48 -10.96 8.37 4.04
N GLY A 49 -10.66 7.32 4.79
CA GLY A 49 -9.46 7.27 5.63
C GLY A 49 -8.76 5.91 5.63
N ILE A 50 -7.79 5.77 6.55
CA ILE A 50 -6.93 4.58 6.63
C ILE A 50 -7.71 3.27 6.81
N ASN A 51 -8.87 3.29 7.48
CA ASN A 51 -9.68 2.08 7.68
C ASN A 51 -10.31 1.59 6.37
N ASP A 52 -10.71 2.51 5.48
CA ASP A 52 -11.25 2.19 4.16
C ASP A 52 -10.15 1.59 3.29
N ASP A 53 -8.95 2.14 3.34
CA ASP A 53 -7.77 1.64 2.65
C ASP A 53 -7.35 0.25 3.15
N ILE A 54 -7.33 0.04 4.47
CA ILE A 54 -7.06 -1.28 5.07
C ILE A 54 -8.09 -2.29 4.59
N THR A 55 -9.36 -1.91 4.55
CA THR A 55 -10.45 -2.78 4.09
C THR A 55 -10.29 -3.12 2.61
N ALA A 56 -9.95 -2.15 1.77
CA ALA A 56 -9.71 -2.36 0.34
C ALA A 56 -8.56 -3.36 0.09
N VAL A 57 -7.41 -3.15 0.74
CA VAL A 57 -6.26 -4.08 0.62
C VAL A 57 -6.61 -5.46 1.18
N ARG A 58 -7.25 -5.52 2.35
CA ARG A 58 -7.62 -6.79 2.99
C ARG A 58 -8.58 -7.62 2.14
N ASN A 59 -9.56 -6.99 1.50
CA ASN A 59 -10.51 -7.68 0.61
C ASN A 59 -9.80 -8.33 -0.57
N LEU A 60 -8.79 -7.68 -1.16
CA LEU A 60 -7.98 -8.26 -2.23
C LEU A 60 -7.17 -9.46 -1.75
N ILE A 61 -6.49 -9.35 -0.59
CA ILE A 61 -5.77 -10.49 0.00
C ILE A 61 -6.72 -11.67 0.20
N LEU A 62 -7.89 -11.44 0.80
CA LEU A 62 -8.90 -12.49 1.03
C LEU A 62 -9.41 -13.10 -0.27
N SER A 63 -9.56 -12.30 -1.34
CA SER A 63 -10.01 -12.81 -2.64
C SER A 63 -9.02 -13.81 -3.24
N GLU A 64 -7.71 -13.60 -3.02
CA GLU A 64 -6.64 -14.47 -3.49
C GLU A 64 -6.48 -15.71 -2.59
N THR A 65 -6.45 -15.52 -1.27
CA THR A 65 -6.21 -16.62 -0.32
C THR A 65 -7.38 -17.61 -0.25
N LYS A 66 -8.63 -17.15 -0.46
CA LYS A 66 -9.79 -18.04 -0.60
C LYS A 66 -9.72 -18.95 -1.82
N GLN A 67 -8.91 -18.59 -2.81
CA GLN A 67 -8.64 -19.40 -4.01
C GLN A 67 -7.37 -20.26 -3.87
N GLY A 68 -6.77 -20.32 -2.68
CA GLY A 68 -5.57 -21.11 -2.42
C GLY A 68 -4.26 -20.51 -2.89
N ARG A 69 -4.26 -19.21 -3.22
CA ARG A 69 -3.04 -18.50 -3.63
C ARG A 69 -2.36 -17.85 -2.44
N ASP A 70 -1.07 -18.11 -2.29
CA ASP A 70 -0.21 -17.36 -1.38
C ASP A 70 -0.02 -15.93 -1.91
N VAL A 71 0.11 -14.96 -1.00
CA VAL A 71 0.19 -13.54 -1.32
C VAL A 71 1.46 -12.93 -0.73
N ILE A 72 2.13 -12.07 -1.50
CA ILE A 72 3.16 -11.14 -1.01
C ILE A 72 2.67 -9.72 -1.24
N LEU A 73 2.74 -8.90 -0.19
CA LEU A 73 2.45 -7.47 -0.32
C LEU A 73 3.73 -6.72 -0.68
N VAL A 74 3.65 -5.82 -1.66
CA VAL A 74 4.68 -4.83 -1.99
C VAL A 74 4.13 -3.47 -1.60
N VAL A 75 4.74 -2.82 -0.61
CA VAL A 75 4.20 -1.61 0.01
C VAL A 75 5.20 -0.46 -0.10
N HIS A 76 4.68 0.74 -0.39
CA HIS A 76 5.48 1.96 -0.46
C HIS A 76 4.95 3.04 0.49
N SER A 77 5.82 3.68 1.28
CA SER A 77 5.49 4.83 2.14
C SER A 77 4.22 4.59 2.99
N TYR A 78 3.20 5.45 2.89
CA TYR A 78 1.88 5.29 3.52
C TYR A 78 1.27 3.89 3.38
N GLY A 79 1.43 3.26 2.21
CA GLY A 79 0.99 1.90 1.94
C GLY A 79 1.60 0.85 2.87
N GLY A 80 2.72 1.17 3.53
CA GLY A 80 3.29 0.37 4.62
C GLY A 80 2.32 0.22 5.79
N ALA A 81 1.82 1.34 6.33
CA ALA A 81 0.87 1.33 7.44
C ALA A 81 -0.43 0.59 7.08
N VAL A 82 -0.94 0.85 5.87
CA VAL A 82 -2.15 0.18 5.34
C VAL A 82 -1.92 -1.31 5.17
N GLY A 83 -0.89 -1.70 4.42
CA GLY A 83 -0.60 -3.09 4.10
C GLY A 83 -0.29 -3.93 5.34
N GLN A 84 0.56 -3.43 6.24
CA GLN A 84 0.87 -4.12 7.50
C GLN A 84 -0.37 -4.32 8.38
N SER A 85 -1.30 -3.37 8.39
CA SER A 85 -2.55 -3.51 9.13
C SER A 85 -3.49 -4.53 8.48
N ALA A 86 -3.51 -4.58 7.14
CA ALA A 86 -4.37 -5.48 6.37
C ALA A 86 -3.99 -6.97 6.52
N VAL A 87 -2.72 -7.31 6.77
CA VAL A 87 -2.27 -8.72 6.87
C VAL A 87 -2.69 -9.44 8.15
N LYS A 88 -3.20 -8.72 9.17
CA LYS A 88 -3.50 -9.30 10.49
C LYS A 88 -4.39 -10.55 10.39
N GLY A 89 -3.90 -11.67 10.94
CA GLY A 89 -4.60 -12.95 10.94
C GLY A 89 -4.67 -13.67 9.58
N LEU A 90 -3.90 -13.22 8.57
CA LEU A 90 -3.87 -13.82 7.22
C LEU A 90 -2.55 -14.52 6.89
N THR A 91 -1.56 -14.50 7.79
CA THR A 91 -0.31 -15.25 7.63
C THR A 91 -0.53 -16.74 7.89
N ARG A 92 0.46 -17.58 7.57
CA ARG A 92 0.45 -18.98 8.02
C ARG A 92 0.27 -19.03 9.53
N ARG A 93 -0.65 -19.86 10.00
CA ARG A 93 -0.80 -20.13 11.44
C ARG A 93 0.48 -20.82 11.90
N TYR A 94 1.21 -20.21 12.82
CA TYR A 94 1.93 -21.03 13.79
C TYR A 94 0.89 -21.73 14.67
N PRO A 95 1.16 -22.93 15.22
CA PRO A 95 0.14 -23.80 15.83
C PRO A 95 -0.78 -23.17 16.91
N ASP A 96 -0.47 -21.98 17.42
CA ASP A 96 -1.10 -21.36 18.59
C ASP A 96 -1.96 -20.10 18.30
N ASP A 97 -2.28 -19.75 17.04
CA ASP A 97 -3.15 -18.58 16.74
C ASP A 97 -4.63 -18.98 16.57
N LEU A 98 -5.41 -18.69 17.63
CA LEU A 98 -6.84 -19.03 17.79
C LEU A 98 -7.82 -18.03 17.14
N SER A 99 -7.36 -17.00 16.41
CA SER A 99 -8.20 -15.85 16.05
C SER A 99 -8.79 -15.85 14.62
N SER A 100 -8.49 -16.86 13.81
CA SER A 100 -8.95 -16.90 12.41
C SER A 100 -10.28 -17.64 12.28
N THR A 101 -11.30 -16.94 11.76
CA THR A 101 -12.69 -17.41 11.61
C THR A 101 -12.97 -18.15 10.30
N ASP A 102 -11.98 -18.30 9.41
CA ASP A 102 -12.13 -19.13 8.22
C ASP A 102 -11.65 -20.55 8.55
N GLU A 103 -12.52 -21.53 8.40
CA GLU A 103 -12.22 -22.93 8.73
C GLU A 103 -11.30 -23.60 7.68
N ASN A 104 -11.18 -23.03 6.47
CA ASN A 104 -10.39 -23.59 5.34
C ASN A 104 -9.66 -22.54 4.45
N PRO A 105 -8.88 -21.57 4.98
CA PRO A 105 -8.05 -20.72 4.13
C PRO A 105 -6.90 -21.56 3.55
N THR A 106 -6.85 -21.66 2.22
CA THR A 106 -5.87 -22.50 1.51
C THR A 106 -4.61 -21.74 1.12
N GLY A 107 -4.69 -20.40 0.97
CA GLY A 107 -3.54 -19.52 0.74
C GLY A 107 -3.26 -18.62 1.94
N HIS A 108 -2.05 -18.09 2.02
CA HIS A 108 -1.61 -17.24 3.13
C HIS A 108 -0.82 -16.02 2.64
N VAL A 109 -0.78 -14.97 3.46
CA VAL A 109 0.25 -13.94 3.32
C VAL A 109 1.59 -14.54 3.75
N ILE A 110 2.55 -14.59 2.83
CA ILE A 110 3.87 -15.21 3.04
C ILE A 110 5.02 -14.21 3.02
N GLY A 111 4.77 -12.94 2.74
CA GLY A 111 5.81 -11.92 2.74
C GLY A 111 5.30 -10.48 2.60
N LEU A 112 6.16 -9.55 3.02
CA LEU A 112 6.01 -8.10 2.87
C LEU A 112 7.33 -7.56 2.30
N VAL A 113 7.26 -6.87 1.16
CA VAL A 113 8.35 -6.11 0.55
C VAL A 113 8.08 -4.65 0.85
N MET A 114 8.92 -4.05 1.69
CA MET A 114 8.70 -2.70 2.22
C MET A 114 9.70 -1.72 1.61
N THR A 115 9.19 -0.63 1.03
CA THR A 115 10.01 0.41 0.38
C THR A 115 9.66 1.78 0.95
N ALA A 116 10.66 2.53 1.41
CA ALA A 116 10.51 3.89 1.94
C ALA A 116 9.41 4.02 3.03
N CYS A 117 9.22 2.99 3.85
CA CYS A 117 8.27 2.97 4.95
C CYS A 117 8.87 2.30 6.20
N GLY A 118 8.27 2.60 7.36
CA GLY A 118 8.64 2.03 8.66
C GLY A 118 7.49 1.25 9.29
N PHE A 119 7.70 0.80 10.53
CA PHE A 119 6.68 0.17 11.35
C PHE A 119 6.33 1.09 12.52
N ALA A 120 5.04 1.40 12.69
CA ALA A 120 4.54 2.08 13.88
C ALA A 120 4.03 1.05 14.90
N GLN A 121 4.12 1.38 16.19
CA GLN A 121 3.44 0.58 17.21
C GLN A 121 1.92 0.71 17.04
N THR A 122 1.18 -0.34 17.38
CA THR A 122 -0.29 -0.32 17.36
C THR A 122 -0.82 0.88 18.14
N GLY A 123 -1.66 1.68 17.50
CA GLY A 123 -2.27 2.88 18.09
C GLY A 123 -1.46 4.17 17.92
N LEU A 124 -0.28 4.12 17.30
CA LEU A 124 0.50 5.31 16.94
C LEU A 124 0.38 5.61 15.44
N SER A 125 0.25 6.89 15.12
CA SER A 125 0.33 7.39 13.74
C SER A 125 1.78 7.60 13.30
N PHE A 126 1.98 7.80 12.00
CA PHE A 126 3.27 8.24 11.46
C PHE A 126 3.73 9.56 12.09
N LEU A 127 2.81 10.51 12.31
CA LEU A 127 3.13 11.79 12.93
C LEU A 127 3.61 11.64 14.37
N ASP A 128 2.95 10.78 15.16
CA ASP A 128 3.36 10.51 16.54
C ASP A 128 4.81 10.02 16.59
N ALA A 129 5.22 9.21 15.60
CA ALA A 129 6.57 8.69 15.50
C ALA A 129 7.64 9.75 15.13
N ILE A 130 7.25 10.87 14.52
CA ILE A 130 8.16 11.94 14.08
C ILE A 130 8.02 13.24 14.89
N GLY A 131 7.33 13.21 16.03
CA GLY A 131 7.20 14.37 16.93
C GLY A 131 5.95 15.23 16.71
N GLY A 132 4.95 14.70 16.00
CA GLY A 132 3.58 15.24 15.93
C GLY A 132 3.34 16.34 14.89
N SER A 133 4.38 16.85 14.24
CA SER A 133 4.25 17.86 13.17
C SER A 133 4.55 17.24 11.80
N PRO A 134 3.78 17.57 10.75
CA PRO A 134 4.09 17.08 9.41
C PRO A 134 5.41 17.67 8.91
N PRO A 135 6.20 16.92 8.14
CA PRO A 135 7.32 17.47 7.38
C PRO A 135 6.83 18.57 6.42
N PRO A 136 7.70 19.50 5.99
CA PRO A 136 7.31 20.60 5.10
C PRO A 136 6.84 20.17 3.69
N LEU A 137 6.80 18.86 3.43
CA LEU A 137 6.29 18.23 2.20
C LEU A 137 4.75 18.21 2.13
N TRP A 138 4.05 18.41 3.24
CA TRP A 138 2.59 18.39 3.23
C TRP A 138 2.04 19.08 4.47
N ARG A 139 0.78 19.46 4.40
CA ARG A 139 0.02 20.00 5.53
C ARG A 139 -1.33 19.34 5.64
N PHE A 140 -2.02 19.63 6.73
CA PHE A 140 -3.45 19.37 6.81
C PHE A 140 -4.25 20.54 6.23
N ASP A 141 -5.35 20.24 5.56
CA ASP A 141 -6.40 21.23 5.29
C ASP A 141 -7.39 21.34 6.47
N ASP A 142 -8.42 22.17 6.31
CA ASP A 142 -9.44 22.40 7.35
C ASP A 142 -10.25 21.14 7.71
N SER A 143 -10.26 20.13 6.84
CA SER A 143 -10.89 18.83 7.09
C SER A 143 -9.98 17.86 7.85
N GLY A 144 -8.69 18.19 7.99
CA GLY A 144 -7.67 17.28 8.51
C GLY A 144 -7.11 16.33 7.44
N PHE A 145 -7.39 16.58 6.15
CA PHE A 145 -6.86 15.80 5.04
C PHE A 145 -5.44 16.23 4.71
N ALA A 146 -4.56 15.28 4.41
CA ALA A 146 -3.16 15.54 4.11
C ALA A 146 -3.00 16.02 2.65
N VAL A 147 -2.69 17.31 2.47
CA VAL A 147 -2.48 17.95 1.17
C VAL A 147 -0.99 18.18 0.94
N LEU A 148 -0.50 17.76 -0.21
CA LEU A 148 0.90 17.91 -0.62
C LEU A 148 1.27 19.39 -0.79
N GLU A 149 2.40 19.80 -0.22
CA GLU A 149 3.00 21.14 -0.38
C GLU A 149 4.47 20.95 -0.79
N LEU A 150 5.02 21.81 -1.65
CA LEU A 150 6.33 21.69 -2.33
C LEU A 150 6.24 21.06 -3.73
N PRO A 151 7.22 21.33 -4.60
CA PRO A 151 7.13 20.83 -5.96
C PRO A 151 7.35 19.30 -5.91
N ALA A 152 6.27 18.59 -6.25
CA ALA A 152 6.16 17.15 -6.09
C ALA A 152 7.23 16.40 -6.90
N ARG A 153 7.66 16.99 -8.02
CA ARG A 153 8.66 16.41 -8.91
C ARG A 153 10.01 16.23 -8.21
N GLU A 154 10.51 17.27 -7.57
CA GLU A 154 11.80 17.27 -6.86
C GLU A 154 11.77 16.32 -5.65
N SER A 155 10.59 16.08 -5.09
CA SER A 155 10.43 15.21 -3.93
C SER A 155 10.29 13.73 -4.31
N PHE A 156 9.54 13.41 -5.36
CA PHE A 156 9.21 12.02 -5.72
C PHE A 156 9.86 11.51 -7.02
N TYR A 157 10.17 12.40 -7.95
CA TYR A 157 10.49 12.05 -9.35
C TYR A 157 11.77 12.75 -9.85
N HIS A 158 12.69 13.08 -8.93
CA HIS A 158 13.87 13.89 -9.22
C HIS A 158 14.92 13.16 -10.08
N ASP A 159 14.85 11.83 -10.14
CA ASP A 159 15.69 10.97 -10.96
C ASP A 159 15.09 10.65 -12.35
N LEU A 160 13.84 11.06 -12.59
CA LEU A 160 13.19 10.95 -13.88
C LEU A 160 13.53 12.14 -14.79
N THR A 161 13.29 11.96 -16.09
CA THR A 161 13.30 13.07 -17.04
C THR A 161 12.23 14.10 -16.69
N ASP A 162 12.38 15.35 -17.12
CA ASP A 162 11.39 16.40 -16.85
C ASP A 162 9.99 16.01 -17.35
N GLU A 163 9.90 15.51 -18.58
CA GLU A 163 8.64 15.08 -19.18
C GLU A 163 7.95 13.98 -18.35
N GLU A 164 8.71 12.97 -17.91
CA GLU A 164 8.13 11.88 -17.14
C GLU A 164 7.79 12.30 -15.70
N GLY A 165 8.65 13.11 -15.07
CA GLY A 165 8.41 13.65 -13.74
C GLY A 165 7.13 14.49 -13.71
N GLU A 166 6.97 15.43 -14.65
CA GLU A 166 5.77 16.25 -14.77
C GLU A 166 4.51 15.42 -15.07
N TYR A 167 4.66 14.37 -15.90
CA TYR A 167 3.59 13.42 -16.12
C TYR A 167 3.11 12.81 -14.79
N TRP A 168 4.00 12.26 -13.97
CA TRP A 168 3.61 11.64 -12.70
C TRP A 168 3.10 12.64 -11.66
N VAL A 169 3.65 13.86 -11.62
CA VAL A 169 3.08 14.95 -10.79
C VAL A 169 1.61 15.20 -11.15
N SER A 170 1.25 15.22 -12.44
CA SER A 170 -0.14 15.41 -12.87
C SER A 170 -1.11 14.28 -12.46
N ARG A 171 -0.57 13.13 -12.06
CA ARG A 171 -1.34 11.95 -11.61
C ARG A 171 -1.63 11.97 -10.11
N LEU A 172 -0.92 12.78 -9.33
CA LEU A 172 -1.14 12.90 -7.90
C LEU A 172 -2.55 13.42 -7.57
N ARG A 173 -3.07 13.06 -6.40
CA ARG A 173 -4.40 13.43 -5.91
C ARG A 173 -4.35 13.95 -4.49
#